data_AF-K7EL08-F1
#
_entry.id   AF-K7EL08-F1
#
_cell.length_a   1.000
_cell.length_b   1.000
_cell.length_c   1.000
_cell.angle_alpha   90.00
_cell.angle_beta   90.00
_cell.angle_gamma   90.00
#
_symmetry.space_group_name_H-M   'P 1'
#
loop_
_entity.id
_entity.type
_entity.pdbx_description
1 polymer ?
#
loop_
_entity_poly.entity_id
_entity_poly.type
_entity_poly.pdbx_seq_one_letter_code
_entity_poly.pdbx_strand_id
1 'polypeptide(L)'
;EISVPVPSDADSPRFKTSVGSAKYVPERNVVIWSIKSFPGGKEYLMRAHFGLPSVEKEEVEGRPPIGVKFEIPYFTVSGIQVRYMKIIEKSGYQALPWVRYITQSGGWERNSLCFPRPWSFPHPPDFI
;
A
#
# COMPACT_ATOMS: atom_id res chain seq x y z
N GLU A 1 -1.29 -4.39 -4.40
CA GLU A 1 -1.07 -3.66 -5.66
C GLU A 1 -0.67 -2.23 -5.36
N ILE A 2 0.31 -1.69 -6.08
CA ILE A 2 0.78 -0.31 -5.92
C ILE A 2 0.48 0.42 -7.24
N SER A 3 -0.26 1.52 -7.17
CA SER A 3 -0.63 2.34 -8.33
C SER A 3 0.16 3.65 -8.30
N VAL A 4 1.06 3.81 -9.27
CA VAL A 4 1.90 5.00 -9.43
C VAL A 4 1.40 5.77 -10.65
N PRO A 5 0.86 6.98 -10.48
CA PRO A 5 0.48 7.81 -11.61
C PRO A 5 1.68 8.25 -12.43
N VAL A 6 1.49 8.34 -13.73
CA VAL A 6 2.49 8.80 -14.69
C VAL A 6 1.88 9.87 -15.60
N PRO A 7 2.71 10.70 -16.25
CA PRO A 7 2.23 11.69 -17.21
C PRO A 7 1.42 11.06 -18.35
N SER A 8 0.43 11.80 -18.87
CA SER A 8 -0.41 11.36 -20.00
C SER A 8 0.35 11.20 -21.31
N ASP A 9 1.49 11.86 -21.45
CA ASP A 9 2.39 11.83 -22.60
C ASP A 9 3.53 10.81 -22.46
N ALA A 10 3.50 9.99 -21.40
CA ALA A 10 4.47 8.93 -21.19
C ALA A 10 4.34 7.83 -22.26
N ASP A 11 5.41 7.65 -23.03
CA ASP A 11 5.53 6.61 -24.05
C ASP A 11 6.63 5.58 -23.68
N SER A 12 6.68 4.47 -24.41
CA SER A 12 7.77 3.50 -24.38
C SER A 12 8.10 2.97 -22.96
N PRO A 13 7.12 2.43 -22.23
CA PRO A 13 7.29 2.02 -20.83
C PRO A 13 8.29 0.86 -20.69
N ARG A 14 9.32 1.04 -19.86
CA ARG A 14 10.27 -0.02 -19.51
C ARG A 14 10.34 -0.20 -18.00
N PHE A 15 10.06 -1.42 -17.54
CA PHE A 15 10.05 -1.75 -16.11
C PHE A 15 11.19 -2.70 -15.75
N LYS A 16 11.85 -2.43 -14.62
CA LYS A 16 12.79 -3.34 -13.95
C LYS A 16 12.34 -3.50 -12.52
N THR A 17 11.89 -4.69 -12.14
CA THR A 17 11.32 -4.98 -10.81
C THR A 17 12.09 -6.12 -10.17
N SER A 18 12.43 -6.02 -8.88
CA SER A 18 13.07 -7.13 -8.16
C SER A 18 12.10 -8.26 -7.82
N VAL A 19 10.82 -7.93 -7.60
CA VAL A 19 9.75 -8.87 -7.23
C VAL A 19 8.42 -8.40 -7.83
N GLY A 20 7.56 -9.35 -8.22
CA GLY A 20 6.25 -9.05 -8.77
C GLY A 20 6.30 -8.69 -10.26
N SER A 21 5.25 -8.03 -10.75
CA SER A 21 5.18 -7.53 -12.13
C SER A 21 4.61 -6.13 -12.19
N ALA A 22 5.18 -5.29 -13.03
CA ALA A 22 4.69 -3.94 -13.29
C ALA A 22 4.08 -3.86 -14.69
N LYS A 23 2.95 -3.16 -14.80
CA LYS A 23 2.24 -2.94 -16.06
C LYS A 23 1.79 -1.49 -16.15
N TYR A 24 1.91 -0.90 -17.34
CA TYR A 24 1.34 0.40 -17.62
C TYR A 24 -0.14 0.26 -18.03
N VAL A 25 -1.01 1.13 -17.52
CA VAL A 25 -2.42 1.24 -17.88
C VAL A 25 -2.67 2.64 -18.45
N PRO A 26 -2.59 2.81 -19.79
CA PRO A 26 -2.71 4.11 -20.45
C PRO A 26 -4.07 4.79 -20.20
N GLU A 27 -5.16 4.01 -20.12
CA GLU A 27 -6.52 4.54 -19.88
C GLU A 27 -6.64 5.37 -18.59
N ARG A 28 -5.74 5.14 -17.64
CA ARG A 28 -5.73 5.82 -16.33
C ARG A 28 -4.44 6.58 -16.08
N ASN A 29 -3.51 6.60 -17.05
CA ASN A 29 -2.16 7.13 -16.90
C ASN A 29 -1.47 6.62 -15.61
N VAL A 30 -1.55 5.30 -15.35
CA VAL A 30 -1.06 4.70 -14.09
C VAL A 30 -0.24 3.46 -14.38
N VAL A 31 0.87 3.31 -13.66
CA VAL A 31 1.62 2.05 -13.54
C VAL A 31 1.07 1.27 -12.36
N ILE A 32 0.70 0.02 -12.61
CA ILE A 32 0.30 -0.93 -11.58
C ILE A 32 1.44 -1.90 -11.34
N TRP A 33 1.98 -1.89 -10.12
CA TRP A 33 2.93 -2.88 -9.64
C TRP A 33 2.23 -3.89 -8.72
N SER A 34 2.14 -5.12 -9.18
CA SER A 34 1.46 -6.22 -8.47
C SER A 34 2.49 -7.16 -7.84
N ILE A 35 2.46 -7.22 -6.51
CA ILE A 35 3.26 -8.12 -5.68
C ILE A 35 2.29 -9.06 -4.97
N LYS A 36 2.43 -10.38 -5.18
CA LYS A 36 1.52 -11.37 -4.59
C LYS A 36 1.72 -11.60 -3.10
N SER A 37 2.98 -11.58 -2.65
CA SER A 37 3.35 -11.79 -1.25
C SER A 37 4.40 -10.77 -0.85
N PHE A 38 4.08 -10.00 0.20
CA PHE A 38 4.94 -8.98 0.76
C PHE A 38 5.11 -9.25 2.25
N PRO A 39 6.13 -10.04 2.65
CA PRO A 39 6.44 -10.27 4.05
C PRO A 39 6.80 -8.96 4.76
N GLY A 40 6.39 -8.82 6.02
CA GLY A 40 6.79 -7.66 6.83
C GLY A 40 8.31 -7.58 6.99
N GLY A 41 8.83 -6.34 7.12
CA GLY A 41 10.26 -6.08 7.27
C GLY A 41 11.09 -6.25 6.00
N LYS A 42 10.46 -6.45 4.84
CA LYS A 42 11.13 -6.48 3.54
C LYS A 42 10.96 -5.18 2.77
N GLU A 43 11.96 -4.89 1.96
CA GLU A 43 11.95 -3.78 1.01
C GLU A 43 12.12 -4.33 -0.40
N TYR A 44 11.34 -3.79 -1.34
CA TYR A 44 11.40 -4.16 -2.74
C TYR A 44 11.50 -2.91 -3.61
N LEU A 45 12.20 -3.03 -4.74
CA LEU A 45 12.44 -1.91 -5.64
C LEU A 45 11.85 -2.18 -7.02
N MET A 46 11.17 -1.18 -7.55
CA MET A 46 10.75 -1.10 -8.95
C MET A 46 11.32 0.18 -9.56
N ARG A 47 11.93 0.04 -10.75
CA ARG A 47 12.40 1.14 -11.59
C ARG A 47 11.57 1.16 -12.87
N ALA A 48 11.05 2.33 -13.22
CA ALA A 48 10.34 2.56 -14.47
C ALA A 48 11.05 3.65 -15.27
N HIS A 49 11.16 3.45 -16.58
CA HIS A 49 11.63 4.43 -17.54
C HIS A 49 10.53 4.69 -18.56
N PHE A 50 10.30 5.97 -18.86
CA PHE A 50 9.35 6.44 -19.86
C PHE A 50 10.08 7.37 -20.82
N GLY A 51 9.73 7.28 -22.10
CA GLY A 51 10.02 8.33 -23.06
C GLY A 51 8.99 9.45 -22.89
N LEU A 52 9.44 10.70 -22.91
CA LEU A 52 8.57 11.86 -22.99
C LEU A 52 8.82 12.57 -24.32
N PRO A 53 7.79 13.16 -24.94
CA PRO A 53 7.98 13.99 -26.12
C PRO A 53 8.82 15.22 -25.79
N SER A 54 9.57 15.73 -26.77
CA SER A 54 10.41 16.93 -26.59
C SER A 54 9.61 18.23 -26.48
N VAL A 55 8.29 18.18 -26.71
CA VAL A 55 7.39 19.34 -26.61
C VAL A 55 6.76 19.32 -25.22
N GLU A 56 7.06 20.34 -24.42
CA GLU A 56 6.47 20.52 -23.10
C GLU A 56 5.00 20.95 -23.23
N LYS A 57 4.09 20.34 -22.46
CA LYS A 57 2.72 20.84 -22.30
C LYS A 57 2.73 22.08 -21.39
N GLU A 58 2.02 23.13 -21.77
CA GLU A 58 1.85 24.35 -20.95
C GLU A 58 0.97 24.11 -19.71
N GLU A 59 0.17 23.04 -19.67
CA GLU A 59 -0.66 22.69 -18.51
C GLU A 59 0.07 21.79 -17.50
N VAL A 60 0.12 22.24 -16.25
CA VAL A 60 0.59 21.44 -15.12
C VAL A 60 -0.44 20.36 -14.84
N GLU A 61 -0.21 19.16 -15.37
CA GLU A 61 -1.00 17.99 -15.02
C GLU A 61 -0.89 17.76 -13.50
N GLY A 62 -2.03 17.61 -12.83
CA GLY A 62 -2.07 17.34 -11.39
C GLY A 62 -1.17 16.14 -11.07
N ARG A 63 -0.54 16.14 -9.89
CA ARG A 63 0.26 15.01 -9.42
C ARG A 63 -0.59 14.17 -8.47
N PRO A 64 -1.45 13.27 -8.99
CA PRO A 64 -2.26 12.45 -8.12
C PRO A 64 -1.37 11.59 -7.21
N PRO A 65 -1.86 11.30 -6.01
CA PRO A 65 -1.15 10.53 -5.00
C PRO A 65 -0.85 9.10 -5.46
N ILE A 66 0.20 8.52 -4.88
CA ILE A 66 0.48 7.08 -5.05
C ILE A 66 -0.53 6.30 -4.20
N GLY A 67 -1.29 5.43 -4.86
CA GLY A 67 -2.23 4.52 -4.20
C GLY A 67 -1.57 3.18 -3.88
N VAL A 68 -1.94 2.59 -2.74
CA VAL A 68 -1.49 1.25 -2.35
C VAL A 68 -2.68 0.44 -1.84
N LYS A 69 -2.89 -0.72 -2.46
CA LYS A 69 -3.89 -1.72 -2.06
C LYS A 69 -3.20 -2.93 -1.46
N PHE A 70 -3.52 -3.29 -0.23
CA PHE A 70 -2.98 -4.48 0.41
C PHE A 70 -4.00 -5.14 1.33
N GLU A 71 -3.77 -6.41 1.60
CA GLU A 71 -4.52 -7.20 2.57
C GLU A 71 -3.53 -8.00 3.44
N ILE A 72 -3.65 -7.87 4.76
CA ILE A 72 -2.86 -8.60 5.74
C ILE A 72 -3.82 -9.44 6.60
N PRO A 73 -3.87 -10.76 6.38
CA PRO A 73 -4.71 -11.64 7.17
C PRO A 73 -4.12 -11.84 8.57
N TYR A 74 -4.99 -12.05 9.57
CA TYR A 74 -4.65 -12.37 10.96
C TYR A 74 -3.81 -11.31 11.69
N PHE A 75 -3.72 -10.10 11.15
CA PHE A 75 -3.01 -8.97 11.74
C PHE A 75 -3.98 -7.82 12.00
N THR A 76 -3.83 -7.15 13.15
CA THR A 76 -4.59 -5.94 13.51
C THR A 76 -3.63 -4.79 13.78
N VAL A 77 -3.79 -3.68 13.04
CA VAL A 77 -2.97 -2.47 13.26
C VAL A 77 -3.39 -1.75 14.55
N SER A 78 -4.69 -1.73 14.85
CA SER A 78 -5.24 -1.06 16.04
C SER A 78 -5.03 -1.84 17.34
N GLY A 79 -4.58 -3.09 17.28
CA GLY A 79 -4.49 -3.98 18.43
C GLY A 79 -5.85 -4.48 18.96
N ILE A 80 -6.95 -4.26 18.24
CA ILE A 80 -8.27 -4.75 18.66
C ILE A 80 -8.29 -6.28 18.75
N GLN A 81 -8.91 -6.79 19.82
CA GLN A 81 -9.06 -8.21 20.08
C GLN A 81 -10.45 -8.50 20.66
N VAL A 82 -11.21 -9.38 19.99
CA VAL A 82 -12.47 -9.93 20.50
C VAL A 82 -12.16 -11.00 21.54
N ARG A 83 -12.50 -10.74 22.80
CA ARG A 83 -12.24 -11.68 23.92
C ARG A 83 -13.34 -12.72 24.09
N TYR A 84 -14.59 -12.32 23.90
CA TYR A 84 -15.74 -13.20 24.07
C TYR A 84 -16.86 -12.84 23.10
N MET A 85 -17.55 -13.87 22.60
CA MET A 85 -18.77 -13.75 21.81
C MET A 85 -19.84 -14.58 22.52
N LYS A 86 -20.78 -13.91 23.19
CA LYS A 86 -21.86 -14.59 23.91
C LYS A 86 -23.05 -14.79 22.99
N ILE A 87 -23.44 -16.04 22.79
CA ILE A 87 -24.63 -16.42 22.02
C ILE A 87 -25.73 -16.76 23.02
N ILE A 88 -26.88 -16.12 22.91
CA ILE A 88 -28.04 -16.35 23.79
C ILE A 88 -29.17 -16.89 22.92
N GLU A 89 -29.45 -18.17 23.07
CA GLU A 89 -30.42 -18.91 22.24
C GLU A 89 -31.35 -19.71 23.16
N LYS A 90 -32.66 -19.64 22.91
CA LYS A 90 -33.68 -20.33 23.75
C LYS A 90 -33.96 -21.77 23.31
N SER A 91 -33.53 -22.16 22.11
CA SER A 91 -33.78 -23.47 21.49
C SER A 91 -32.75 -24.54 21.90
N GLY A 92 -31.71 -24.17 22.66
CA GLY A 92 -30.62 -25.08 23.05
C GLY A 92 -29.60 -25.36 21.95
N TYR A 93 -29.66 -24.65 20.82
CA TYR A 93 -28.69 -24.79 19.74
C TYR A 93 -27.28 -24.34 20.16
N GLN A 94 -26.28 -25.19 19.90
CA GLN A 94 -24.88 -24.88 20.17
C GLN A 94 -24.20 -24.34 18.91
N ALA A 95 -23.97 -23.03 18.86
CA ALA A 95 -23.26 -22.38 17.77
C ALA A 95 -21.74 -22.31 18.05
N LEU A 96 -20.94 -22.47 17.00
CA LEU A 96 -19.47 -22.34 17.05
C LEU A 96 -19.07 -20.95 16.53
N PRO A 97 -18.73 -19.99 17.41
CA PRO A 97 -18.30 -18.67 16.98
C PRO A 97 -16.89 -18.73 16.35
N TRP A 98 -16.70 -18.01 15.25
CA TRP A 98 -15.41 -17.88 14.57
C TRP A 98 -15.13 -16.42 14.27
N VAL A 99 -13.86 -16.02 14.40
CA VAL A 99 -13.40 -14.65 14.15
C VAL A 99 -12.16 -14.72 13.27
N ARG A 100 -12.13 -13.89 12.23
CA ARG A 100 -10.88 -13.59 11.50
C ARG A 100 -10.64 -12.10 11.47
N TYR A 101 -9.38 -11.72 11.62
CA TYR A 101 -8.95 -10.34 11.42
C TYR A 101 -8.37 -10.20 10.02
N ILE A 102 -8.70 -9.09 9.37
CA ILE A 102 -8.12 -8.69 8.10
C ILE A 102 -7.80 -7.21 8.20
N THR A 103 -6.55 -6.85 7.99
CA THR A 103 -6.19 -5.45 7.78
C THR A 103 -6.12 -5.20 6.28
N GLN A 104 -6.94 -4.28 5.78
CA GLN A 104 -6.89 -3.82 4.40
C GLN A 104 -6.47 -2.36 4.36
N SER A 105 -5.87 -1.94 3.24
CA SER A 105 -5.66 -0.52 2.94
C SER A 105 -7.00 0.23 2.89
N GLY A 106 -7.14 1.32 3.63
CA GLY A 106 -8.23 2.29 3.42
C GLY A 106 -8.00 3.15 2.18
N GLY A 107 -8.77 4.24 2.03
CA GLY A 107 -8.52 5.31 1.04
C GLY A 107 -7.24 6.10 1.38
N TRP A 108 -6.10 5.42 1.37
CA TRP A 108 -4.80 6.02 1.66
C TRP A 108 -4.20 6.54 0.36
N GLU A 109 -4.41 7.83 0.12
CA GLU A 109 -3.81 8.57 -0.97
C GLU A 109 -2.71 9.47 -0.39
N ARG A 110 -1.44 9.12 -0.63
CA ARG A 110 -0.31 9.90 -0.13
C ARG A 110 0.10 10.95 -1.17
N ASN A 111 -0.31 12.20 -0.95
CA ASN A 111 0.27 13.36 -1.64
C ASN A 111 1.66 13.59 -1.07
N SER A 112 2.69 13.42 -1.91
CA SER A 112 4.12 13.64 -1.63
C SER A 112 4.81 12.62 -0.70
N LEU A 113 5.91 12.05 -1.21
CA LEU A 113 6.94 11.37 -0.43
C LEU A 113 7.67 12.43 0.41
N CYS A 114 7.09 12.81 1.54
CA CYS A 114 7.87 13.45 2.59
C CYS A 114 8.76 12.37 3.20
N PHE A 115 10.04 12.32 2.80
CA PHE A 115 11.05 11.60 3.57
C PHE A 115 11.05 12.20 4.99
N PRO A 116 10.67 11.48 6.05
CA PRO A 116 10.92 11.99 7.38
C PRO A 116 12.43 12.09 7.54
N ARG A 117 12.90 13.29 7.88
CA ARG A 117 14.26 13.50 8.40
C ARG A 117 14.53 12.43 9.47
N PRO A 118 15.76 11.89 9.58
CA PRO A 118 16.07 10.90 10.58
C PRO A 118 15.74 11.45 11.96
N TRP A 119 14.83 10.78 12.66
CA TRP A 119 14.49 11.07 14.05
C TRP A 119 15.70 10.70 14.91
N SER A 120 16.37 11.72 15.46
CA SER A 120 17.33 11.52 16.54
C SER A 120 16.58 10.99 17.76
N PHE A 121 16.84 9.74 18.16
CA PHE A 121 16.37 9.20 19.43
C PHE A 121 17.12 9.90 20.59
N PRO A 122 16.43 10.41 21.63
CA PRO A 122 17.08 10.65 22.91
C PRO A 122 17.39 9.30 23.57
N HIS A 123 18.60 9.17 24.10
CA HIS A 123 19.02 8.01 24.87
C HIS A 123 18.12 7.81 26.11
N PRO A 124 17.85 6.55 26.53
CA PRO A 124 17.16 6.29 27.80
C PRO A 124 18.03 6.74 28.98
N PRO A 125 17.44 7.25 30.08
CA PRO A 125 18.20 7.51 31.30
C PRO A 125 18.57 6.18 31.98
N ASP A 126 19.81 6.11 32.46
CA ASP A 126 20.34 4.98 33.21
C ASP A 126 19.50 4.70 34.46
N PHE A 127 19.25 3.41 34.70
CA PHE A 127 18.67 2.86 35.91
C PHE A 127 19.57 3.15 37.13
N ILE A 128 18.97 3.67 38.21
CA ILE A 128 19.40 3.45 39.61
C ILE A 128 18.18 2.92 40.37
#